data_AF-A0A7L4REJ1-F1
#
_entry.id   AF-A0A7L4REJ1-F1
#
_cell.length_a   1.000
_cell.length_b   1.000
_cell.length_c   1.000
_cell.angle_alpha   90.00
_cell.angle_beta   90.00
_cell.angle_gamma   90.00
#
_symmetry.space_group_name_H-M   'P 1'
#
loop_
_entity.id
_entity.type
_entity.pdbx_description
1 polymer ?
#
loop_
_entity_poly.entity_id
_entity_poly.type
_entity_poly.pdbx_seq_one_letter_code
_entity_poly.pdbx_strand_id
1 'polypeptide(L)' 'MGRVKGTHLKRMAKELVTKHAKLFSDDYEKNKLKINELKIVGGSKTERNKLAGEVSVLMRRARKAKEAEEKAA' A
#
# COMPACT_ATOMS: atom_id res chain seq x y z
N MET A 1 12.89 19.58 -4.98
CA MET A 1 11.59 18.89 -4.82
C MET A 1 11.81 17.37 -4.75
N GLY A 2 11.76 16.78 -3.55
CA GLY A 2 12.03 15.35 -3.36
C GLY A 2 10.76 14.50 -3.50
N ARG A 3 10.80 13.48 -4.37
CA ARG A 3 9.71 12.50 -4.56
C ARG A 3 9.72 11.37 -3.51
N VAL A 4 10.50 11.54 -2.45
CA VAL A 4 10.71 10.55 -1.39
C VAL A 4 9.52 10.58 -0.43
N LYS A 5 8.85 9.43 -0.31
CA LYS A 5 7.80 9.25 0.71
C LYS A 5 8.45 9.22 2.09
N GLY A 6 7.93 10.01 3.04
CA GLY A 6 8.41 10.03 4.42
C GLY A 6 8.29 8.66 5.09
N THR A 7 9.18 8.39 6.04
CA THR A 7 9.29 7.09 6.74
C THR A 7 7.98 6.68 7.41
N HIS A 8 7.24 7.64 7.97
CA HIS A 8 5.94 7.40 8.58
C HIS A 8 4.93 6.75 7.61
N LEU A 9 4.83 7.26 6.38
CA LEU A 9 3.91 6.74 5.38
C LEU A 9 4.25 5.30 4.97
N LYS A 10 5.55 5.00 4.83
CA LYS A 10 6.03 3.64 4.50
C LYS A 10 5.74 2.67 5.64
N ARG A 11 5.94 3.09 6.89
CA ARG A 11 5.65 2.28 8.07
C ARG A 11 4.17 1.97 8.17
N MET A 12 3.32 2.98 8.03
CA MET A 12 1.86 2.80 8.02
C MET A 12 1.41 1.88 6.88
N ALA A 13 1.92 2.06 5.66
CA ALA A 13 1.59 1.18 4.53
C ALA A 13 1.95 -0.29 4.84
N LYS A 14 3.12 -0.52 5.43
CA LYS A 14 3.57 -1.86 5.82
C LYS A 14 2.66 -2.46 6.89
N GLU A 15 2.32 -1.70 7.93
CA GLU A 15 1.41 -2.18 8.98
C GLU A 15 0.00 -2.47 8.45
N LEU A 16 -0.51 -1.63 7.55
CA LEU A 16 -1.79 -1.84 6.88
C LEU A 16 -1.82 -3.14 6.07
N VAL A 17 -0.77 -3.35 5.26
CA VAL A 17 -0.65 -4.58 4.47
C VAL A 17 -0.51 -5.80 5.37
N THR A 18 0.23 -5.72 6.48
CA THR A 18 0.36 -6.85 7.41
C THR A 18 -0.95 -7.17 8.14
N LYS A 19 -1.67 -6.16 8.66
CA LYS A 19 -2.91 -6.36 9.42
C LYS A 19 -4.11 -6.69 8.53
N HIS A 20 -4.14 -6.14 7.33
CA HIS A 20 -5.28 -6.20 6.43
C HIS A 20 -4.88 -6.66 5.01
N ALA A 21 -3.95 -7.61 4.91
CA ALA A 21 -3.44 -8.13 3.63
C ALA A 21 -4.55 -8.55 2.66
N LYS A 22 -5.64 -9.11 3.18
CA LYS A 22 -6.79 -9.60 2.39
C LYS A 22 -7.71 -8.49 1.87
N LEU A 23 -7.65 -7.29 2.46
CA LEU A 23 -8.53 -6.16 2.11
C LEU A 23 -7.90 -5.24 1.07
N PHE A 24 -6.57 -5.29 0.92
CA PHE A 24 -5.85 -4.53 -0.08
C PHE A 24 -5.56 -5.38 -1.31
N SER A 25 -5.41 -4.73 -2.45
CA SER A 25 -5.12 -5.37 -3.74
C SER A 25 -3.98 -4.64 -4.45
N ASP A 26 -3.58 -5.09 -5.63
CA ASP A 26 -2.64 -4.33 -6.47
C ASP A 26 -3.30 -3.11 -7.13
N ASP A 27 -4.64 -3.03 -7.08
CA ASP A 27 -5.43 -1.94 -7.64
C ASP A 27 -5.38 -0.65 -6.78
N TYR A 28 -5.00 0.46 -7.42
CA TYR A 28 -4.85 1.75 -6.75
C TYR A 28 -6.19 2.35 -6.29
N GLU A 29 -7.25 2.22 -7.07
CA GLU A 29 -8.53 2.86 -6.78
C GLU A 29 -9.23 2.19 -5.61
N LYS A 30 -9.23 0.86 -5.58
CA LYS A 30 -9.74 0.06 -4.45
C LYS A 30 -8.99 0.41 -3.16
N ASN A 31 -7.66 0.49 -3.23
CA ASN A 31 -6.83 0.85 -2.07
C ASN A 31 -7.12 2.27 -1.57
N LYS A 32 -7.29 3.24 -2.49
CA LYS A 32 -7.62 4.63 -2.15
C LYS A 32 -8.97 4.74 -1.44
N LEU A 33 -9.99 4.02 -1.92
CA LEU A 33 -11.32 3.97 -1.32
C LEU A 33 -11.25 3.37 0.09
N LYS A 34 -10.60 2.21 0.25
CA LYS A 34 -10.42 1.57 1.56
C LYS A 34 -9.68 2.43 2.57
N ILE A 35 -8.62 3.11 2.15
CA ILE A 35 -7.88 4.05 3.02
C ILE A 35 -8.78 5.22 3.46
N ASN A 36 -9.67 5.67 2.57
CA ASN A 36 -10.62 6.74 2.88
C ASN A 36 -11.72 6.28 3.84
N GLU A 37 -12.27 5.08 3.63
CA GLU A 37 -13.26 4.45 4.52
C GLU A 37 -12.68 4.27 5.93
N LEU A 38 -11.44 3.78 6.02
CA LEU A 38 -10.75 3.53 7.28
C LEU A 38 -10.25 4.81 7.97
N LYS A 39 -10.43 5.99 7.36
CA LYS A 39 -9.95 7.29 7.86
C LYS A 39 -8.50 7.25 8.41
N ILE A 40 -7.64 6.46 7.79
CA ILE A 40 -6.25 6.25 8.25
C ILE A 40 -5.47 7.57 8.28
N VAL A 41 -5.79 8.47 7.35
CA VAL A 41 -5.09 9.72 7.15
C VAL A 41 -6.02 10.87 7.54
N GLY A 42 -5.50 11.82 8.32
CA GLY A 42 -6.22 12.98 8.85
C GLY A 42 -6.64 14.03 7.80
N GLY A 43 -7.37 13.61 6.76
CA GLY A 43 -8.01 14.52 5.79
C GLY A 43 -7.13 14.98 4.61
N SER A 44 -5.82 14.78 4.67
CA SER A 44 -4.89 15.24 3.62
C SER A 44 -4.95 14.36 2.36
N LYS A 45 -5.45 14.91 1.24
CA LYS A 45 -5.57 14.24 -0.07
C LYS A 45 -4.21 13.72 -0.57
N THR A 46 -3.15 14.50 -0.37
CA THR A 46 -1.79 14.17 -0.83
C THR A 46 -1.24 12.95 -0.12
N GLU A 47 -1.44 12.86 1.19
CA GLU A 47 -0.99 11.72 1.99
C GLU A 47 -1.79 10.46 1.67
N ARG A 48 -3.11 10.57 1.48
CA ARG A 48 -3.95 9.46 1.02
C ARG A 48 -3.44 8.87 -0.30
N ASN A 49 -3.16 9.72 -1.28
CA ASN A 49 -2.67 9.28 -2.59
C ASN A 49 -1.28 8.63 -2.49
N LYS A 50 -0.37 9.21 -1.71
CA LYS A 50 0.97 8.65 -1.48
C LYS A 50 0.91 7.30 -0.77
N LEU A 51 0.00 7.14 0.20
CA LEU A 51 -0.22 5.91 0.95
C LEU A 51 -0.82 4.83 0.07
N ALA A 52 -1.89 5.14 -0.68
CA ALA A 52 -2.51 4.21 -1.63
C ALA A 52 -1.49 3.69 -2.65
N GLY A 53 -0.66 4.59 -3.21
CA GLY A 53 0.39 4.20 -4.13
C GLY A 53 1.50 3.37 -3.47
N GLU A 54 1.77 3.55 -2.18
CA GLU A 54 2.76 2.72 -1.46
C GLU A 54 2.22 1.32 -1.16
N VAL A 55 0.95 1.21 -0.76
CA VAL A 55 0.27 -0.07 -0.57
C VAL A 55 0.25 -0.89 -1.87
N SER A 56 -0.13 -0.28 -3.01
CA SER A 56 -0.14 -0.97 -4.31
C SER A 56 1.24 -1.48 -4.72
N VAL A 57 2.31 -0.72 -4.45
CA VAL A 57 3.69 -1.15 -4.73
C VAL A 57 4.09 -2.33 -3.85
N LEU A 58 3.76 -2.29 -2.55
CA LEU A 58 4.03 -3.39 -1.63
C LEU A 58 3.29 -4.68 -2.05
N MET A 59 2.01 -4.57 -2.40
CA MET A 59 1.21 -5.72 -2.84
C MET A 59 1.74 -6.32 -4.15
N ARG A 60 2.11 -5.47 -5.13
CA ARG A 60 2.71 -5.93 -6.38
C ARG A 60 4.05 -6.63 -6.15
N ARG A 61 4.88 -6.13 -5.23
CA ARG A 61 6.16 -6.77 -4.87
C ARG A 61 5.94 -8.11 -4.17
N ALA A 62 5.00 -8.18 -3.22
CA ALA A 62 4.66 -9.41 -2.53
C ALA A 62 4.13 -10.48 -3.50
N ARG A 63 3.26 -10.08 -4.43
CA ARG A 63 2.76 -10.97 -5.48
C ARG A 63 3.89 -11.50 -6.37
N LYS A 64 4.76 -10.61 -6.87
CA LYS A 64 5.92 -11.02 -7.68
C LYS A 64 6.88 -11.95 -6.92
N ALA A 65 7.09 -11.72 -5.63
CA ALA A 65 7.93 -12.59 -4.81
C ALA A 65 7.33 -14.00 -4.70
N LYS A 66 6.01 -14.11 -4.50
CA LYS A 66 5.30 -15.40 -4.50
C LYS A 66 5.37 -16.11 -5.86
N GLU A 67 5.13 -15.38 -6.96
CA GLU A 67 5.23 -15.96 -8.31
C GLU A 67 6.67 -16.40 -8.66
N ALA A 68 7.69 -15.76 -8.10
CA ALA A 68 9.09 -16.17 -8.30
C ALA A 68 9.45 -17.40 -7.47
N GLU A 69 8.91 -17.52 -6.25
CA GLU A 69 9.08 -18.71 -5.40
C GLU A 69 8.40 -19.94 -6.01
N GLU A 70 7.17 -19.79 -6.53
CA GLU A 70 6.42 -20.87 -7.17
C GLU A 70 7.05 -21.35 -8.49
N LYS A 71 7.73 -20.47 -9.23
CA LYS A 71 8.46 -20.85 -10.46
C LYS A 71 9.83 -21.48 -10.20
N ALA A 72 10.35 -21.37 -8.98
CA ALA A 72 11.65 -21.91 -8.59
C ALA A 72 11.53 -23.27 -7.86
N ALA A 73 10.32 -23.65 -7.46
CA ALA A 73 9.96 -24.95 -6.89
C ALA A 73 9.49 -25.93 -7.98
#